data_AF-A0A1H0BV63-F1
#
_entry.id   AF-A0A1H0BV63-F1
#
_cell.length_a   1.000
_cell.length_b   1.000
_cell.length_c   1.000
_cell.angle_alpha   90.00
_cell.angle_beta   90.00
_cell.angle_gamma   90.00
#
_symmetry.space_group_name_H-M   'P 1'
#
loop_
_entity.id
_entity.type
_entity.pdbx_description
1 polymer ?
#
loop_
_entity_poly.entity_id
_entity_poly.type
_entity_poly.pdbx_seq_one_letter_code
_entity_poly.pdbx_strand_id
1 'polypeptide(L)'
;MTLAVSDDDLPPAPALWRLRTENWSGADWVVGLLSVILAMGSLGFFTVSYVISVRSPGYFQEAALSAMPPKLDQTLTGSVEAGDAMPAQTVVRVRQPVPSDYQIVMVFQGEALLATRDELVRVRVGTVVPGLGEILSIEGTSTGGTVKAADATLTSAATAAK
;
A
#
# COMPACT_ATOMS: atom_id res chain seq x y z
N MET A 1 52.00 -53.56 28.61
CA MET A 1 50.98 -53.19 29.64
C MET A 1 49.92 -52.42 28.89
N THR A 2 48.93 -53.15 28.38
CA THR A 2 47.95 -52.66 27.39
C THR A 2 46.61 -52.78 28.08
N LEU A 3 46.00 -51.65 28.44
CA LEU A 3 44.70 -51.62 29.09
C LEU A 3 43.65 -52.03 28.05
N ALA A 4 43.08 -53.23 28.23
CA ALA A 4 41.86 -53.62 27.54
C ALA A 4 40.70 -52.86 28.20
N VAL A 5 40.14 -51.88 27.49
CA VAL A 5 38.85 -51.28 27.82
C VAL A 5 37.78 -52.33 27.52
N SER A 6 37.08 -52.79 28.55
CA SER A 6 35.93 -53.70 28.41
C SER A 6 34.77 -52.98 27.72
N ASP A 7 34.12 -53.66 26.77
CA ASP A 7 32.94 -53.18 26.03
C ASP A 7 31.72 -52.83 26.91
N ASP A 8 31.76 -53.13 28.21
CA ASP A 8 30.68 -52.88 29.17
C ASP A 8 30.60 -51.42 29.67
N ASP A 9 31.57 -50.55 29.34
CA ASP A 9 31.64 -49.16 29.83
C ASP A 9 31.06 -48.11 28.86
N LEU A 10 30.42 -48.55 27.76
CA LEU A 10 29.76 -47.61 26.84
C LEU A 10 28.40 -47.18 27.41
N PRO A 11 28.12 -45.86 27.50
CA PRO A 11 26.80 -45.39 27.91
C PRO A 11 25.75 -45.91 26.91
N PRO A 12 24.56 -46.32 27.37
CA PRO A 12 23.51 -46.78 26.46
C PRO A 12 23.23 -45.68 25.44
N ALA A 13 23.31 -46.02 24.15
CA ALA A 13 23.08 -45.07 23.06
C ALA A 13 21.76 -44.30 23.30
N PRO A 14 21.75 -42.97 23.10
CA PRO A 14 20.55 -42.17 23.33
C PRO A 14 19.39 -42.75 22.51
N ALA A 15 18.26 -42.98 23.20
CA ALA A 15 17.07 -43.66 22.71
C ALA A 15 16.29 -42.89 21.61
N LEU A 16 16.98 -42.09 20.80
CA LEU A 16 16.38 -41.33 19.69
C LEU A 16 15.92 -42.23 18.53
N TRP A 17 16.40 -43.48 18.47
CA TRP A 17 16.01 -44.46 17.45
C TRP A 17 14.96 -45.47 17.96
N ARG A 18 14.56 -45.43 19.24
CA ARG A 18 13.34 -46.10 19.71
C ARG A 18 12.13 -45.22 19.41
N LEU A 19 11.99 -44.80 18.15
CA LEU A 19 10.72 -44.36 17.61
C LEU A 19 9.83 -45.60 17.48
N ARG A 20 9.33 -46.03 18.65
CA ARG A 20 7.92 -46.24 18.86
C ARG A 20 7.27 -46.98 17.69
N THR A 21 7.39 -48.31 17.73
CA THR A 21 6.38 -49.20 17.17
C THR A 21 5.09 -49.04 18.00
N GLU A 22 4.50 -47.84 18.00
CA GLU A 22 3.14 -47.64 18.50
C GLU A 22 2.20 -48.21 17.47
N ASN A 23 1.26 -49.03 17.93
CA ASN A 23 0.10 -49.38 17.14
C ASN A 23 -0.69 -48.09 16.94
N TRP A 24 -0.53 -47.46 15.78
CA TRP A 24 -1.24 -46.23 15.44
C TRP A 24 -2.73 -46.44 15.62
N SER A 25 -3.37 -45.54 16.36
CA SER A 25 -4.82 -45.58 16.47
C SER A 25 -5.43 -45.23 15.11
N GLY A 26 -6.66 -45.67 14.85
CA GLY A 26 -7.36 -45.30 13.62
C GLY A 26 -7.47 -43.78 13.43
N ALA A 27 -7.50 -43.02 14.52
CA ALA A 27 -7.51 -41.55 14.49
C ALA A 27 -6.18 -40.98 13.98
N ASP A 28 -5.04 -41.55 14.37
CA ASP A 28 -3.71 -41.09 13.92
C ASP A 28 -3.54 -41.30 12.41
N TRP A 29 -4.07 -42.41 11.89
CA TRP A 29 -4.10 -42.68 10.44
C TRP A 29 -4.97 -41.67 9.68
N VAL A 30 -6.14 -41.31 10.21
CA VAL A 30 -7.02 -40.32 9.59
C VAL A 30 -6.36 -38.94 9.56
N VAL A 31 -5.74 -38.51 10.68
CA VAL A 31 -5.03 -37.23 10.76
C VAL A 31 -3.83 -37.22 9.83
N GLY A 32 -3.04 -38.30 9.80
CA GLY A 32 -1.92 -38.47 8.89
C GLY A 32 -2.35 -38.32 7.43
N LEU A 33 -3.40 -39.04 7.02
CA LEU A 33 -3.89 -39.02 5.64
C LEU A 33 -4.45 -37.64 5.25
N LEU A 34 -5.21 -37.00 6.13
CA LEU A 34 -5.71 -35.63 5.90
C LEU A 34 -4.57 -34.62 5.77
N SER A 35 -3.52 -34.74 6.58
CA SER A 35 -2.37 -33.85 6.50
C SER A 35 -1.61 -33.99 5.18
N VAL A 36 -1.46 -35.22 4.68
CA VAL A 36 -0.83 -35.49 3.38
C VAL A 36 -1.66 -34.93 2.24
N ILE A 37 -2.98 -35.12 2.26
CA ILE A 37 -3.89 -34.58 1.25
C ILE A 37 -3.82 -33.04 1.25
N LEU A 38 -3.85 -32.42 2.43
CA LEU A 38 -3.77 -30.97 2.56
C LEU A 38 -2.44 -30.43 2.04
N ALA A 39 -1.33 -31.12 2.34
CA ALA A 39 0.01 -30.74 1.88
C ALA A 39 0.13 -30.84 0.35
N MET A 40 -0.35 -31.94 -0.23
CA MET A 40 -0.37 -32.12 -1.68
C MET A 40 -1.29 -31.10 -2.37
N GLY A 41 -2.47 -30.84 -1.81
CA GLY A 41 -3.41 -29.85 -2.33
C GLY A 41 -2.82 -28.45 -2.33
N SER A 42 -2.13 -28.08 -1.23
CA SER A 42 -1.45 -26.79 -1.12
C SER A 42 -0.34 -26.65 -2.16
N LEU A 43 0.52 -27.67 -2.29
CA LEU A 43 1.60 -27.66 -3.27
C LEU A 43 1.05 -27.54 -4.71
N GLY A 44 -0.01 -28.27 -5.02
CA GLY A 44 -0.67 -28.19 -6.33
C GLY A 44 -1.25 -26.80 -6.61
N PHE A 45 -1.97 -26.23 -5.64
CA PHE A 45 -2.57 -24.89 -5.76
C PHE A 45 -1.51 -23.81 -6.00
N PHE A 46 -0.41 -23.82 -5.25
CA PHE A 46 0.68 -22.87 -5.43
C PHE A 46 1.39 -23.06 -6.77
N THR A 47 1.62 -24.30 -7.19
CA THR A 47 2.26 -24.60 -8.48
C THR A 47 1.42 -24.08 -9.64
N VAL A 48 0.12 -24.36 -9.64
CA VAL A 48 -0.80 -23.87 -10.68
C VAL A 48 -0.89 -22.35 -10.66
N SER A 49 -1.04 -21.74 -9.48
CA SER A 49 -1.09 -20.27 -9.32
C SER A 49 0.18 -19.60 -9.84
N TYR A 50 1.35 -20.19 -9.58
CA TYR A 50 2.62 -19.69 -10.09
C TYR A 50 2.71 -19.77 -11.62
N VAL A 51 2.33 -20.90 -12.22
CA VAL A 51 2.34 -21.06 -13.68
C VAL A 51 1.42 -20.06 -14.37
N ILE A 52 0.22 -19.85 -13.82
CA ILE A 52 -0.75 -18.87 -14.33
C ILE A 52 -0.18 -17.44 -14.22
N SER A 53 0.46 -17.11 -13.09
CA SER A 53 1.07 -15.79 -12.89
C SER A 53 2.17 -15.48 -13.92
N VAL A 54 3.05 -16.45 -14.22
CA VAL A 54 4.14 -16.25 -15.18
C VAL A 54 3.65 -16.22 -16.63
N ARG A 55 2.66 -17.04 -16.98
CA ARG A 55 2.15 -17.12 -18.37
C ARG A 55 1.14 -16.03 -18.72
N SER A 56 0.38 -15.57 -17.74
CA SER A 56 -0.71 -14.61 -17.93
C SER A 56 -0.75 -13.65 -16.73
N PRO A 57 0.14 -12.64 -16.69
CA PRO A 57 0.21 -11.69 -15.57
C PRO A 57 -1.08 -10.89 -15.37
N GLY A 58 -1.93 -10.80 -16.40
CA GLY A 58 -3.26 -10.17 -16.34
C GLY A 58 -4.41 -11.09 -15.89
N TYR A 59 -4.19 -12.39 -15.69
CA TYR A 59 -5.27 -13.36 -15.44
C TYR A 59 -6.16 -12.98 -14.25
N PHE A 60 -5.56 -12.56 -13.14
CA PHE A 60 -6.32 -12.18 -11.94
C PHE A 60 -7.09 -10.87 -12.13
N GLN A 61 -6.58 -9.94 -12.96
CA GLN A 61 -7.31 -8.72 -13.30
C GLN A 61 -8.50 -9.03 -14.22
N GLU A 62 -8.32 -9.88 -15.22
CA GLU A 62 -9.40 -10.33 -16.11
C GLU A 62 -10.46 -11.15 -15.37
N ALA A 63 -10.04 -12.04 -14.48
CA ALA A 63 -10.94 -12.82 -13.62
C ALA A 63 -11.70 -11.92 -12.64
N ALA A 64 -11.05 -10.90 -12.07
CA ALA A 64 -11.71 -9.93 -11.21
C ALA A 64 -12.71 -9.07 -11.99
N LEU A 65 -12.32 -8.54 -13.16
CA LEU A 65 -13.17 -7.71 -14.01
C LEU A 65 -14.38 -8.48 -14.56
N SER A 66 -14.23 -9.76 -14.88
CA SER A 66 -15.33 -10.61 -15.33
C SER A 66 -16.30 -11.02 -14.21
N ALA A 67 -15.82 -11.05 -12.95
CA ALA A 67 -16.65 -11.31 -11.78
C ALA A 67 -17.33 -10.05 -11.21
N MET A 68 -16.96 -8.85 -11.68
CA MET A 68 -17.62 -7.62 -11.23
C MET A 68 -19.08 -7.59 -11.71
N PRO A 69 -20.02 -7.14 -10.87
CA PRO A 69 -21.38 -6.89 -11.30
C PRO A 69 -21.36 -5.85 -12.44
N PRO A 70 -22.32 -5.94 -13.40
CA PRO A 70 -22.41 -4.99 -14.50
C PRO A 70 -22.41 -3.55 -13.96
N LYS A 71 -21.70 -2.66 -14.67
CA LYS A 71 -21.46 -1.25 -14.32
C LYS A 71 -22.65 -0.69 -13.54
N LEU A 72 -22.38 -0.18 -12.33
CA LEU A 72 -23.40 0.45 -11.50
C LEU A 72 -24.17 1.44 -12.38
N ASP A 73 -25.50 1.34 -12.34
CA ASP A 73 -26.39 2.19 -13.12
C ASP A 73 -26.02 3.65 -12.85
N GLN A 74 -25.44 4.29 -13.85
CA GLN A 74 -24.91 5.65 -13.78
C GLN A 74 -26.01 6.64 -13.42
N THR A 75 -27.26 6.29 -13.71
CA THR A 75 -28.47 7.05 -13.36
C THR A 75 -28.78 6.98 -11.87
N LEU A 76 -28.52 5.84 -11.21
CA LEU A 76 -28.76 5.66 -9.78
C LEU A 76 -27.59 6.15 -8.92
N THR A 77 -26.35 5.96 -9.39
CA THR A 77 -25.12 6.30 -8.63
C THR A 77 -24.53 7.67 -8.94
N GLY A 78 -24.98 8.35 -10.00
CA GLY A 78 -24.45 9.65 -10.41
C GLY A 78 -22.98 9.62 -10.88
N SER A 79 -22.42 8.44 -11.14
CA SER A 79 -21.06 8.28 -11.65
C SER A 79 -21.04 8.46 -13.16
N VAL A 80 -20.28 9.44 -13.65
CA VAL A 80 -20.04 9.64 -15.09
C VAL A 80 -18.74 8.98 -15.51
N GLU A 81 -18.70 8.37 -16.70
CA GLU A 81 -17.47 7.84 -17.27
C GLU A 81 -16.49 8.97 -17.59
N ALA A 82 -15.20 8.79 -17.28
CA ALA A 82 -14.18 9.84 -17.42
C ALA A 82 -14.03 10.37 -18.86
N GLY A 83 -14.44 9.59 -19.87
CA GLY A 83 -14.41 9.99 -21.28
C GLY A 83 -15.54 10.95 -21.70
N ASP A 84 -16.63 11.01 -20.93
CA ASP A 84 -17.79 11.88 -21.17
C ASP A 84 -18.05 12.82 -19.98
N ALA A 85 -17.02 13.01 -19.15
CA ALA A 85 -17.06 13.96 -18.05
C ALA A 85 -17.21 15.37 -18.62
N MET A 86 -18.22 16.09 -18.13
CA MET A 86 -18.36 17.52 -18.43
C MET A 86 -17.03 18.23 -18.11
N PRO A 87 -16.54 19.12 -19.00
CA PRO A 87 -15.28 19.81 -18.77
C PRO A 87 -15.34 20.54 -17.43
N ALA A 88 -14.33 20.31 -16.58
CA ALA A 88 -14.25 20.94 -15.28
C ALA A 88 -14.41 22.46 -15.43
N GLN A 89 -15.23 23.07 -14.57
CA GLN A 89 -15.45 24.51 -14.60
C GLN A 89 -14.09 25.22 -14.52
N THR A 90 -13.73 25.93 -15.57
CA THR A 90 -12.50 26.70 -15.59
C THR A 90 -12.72 27.93 -14.72
N VAL A 91 -11.97 28.04 -13.62
CA VAL A 91 -12.00 29.22 -12.75
C VAL A 91 -11.46 30.41 -13.57
N VAL A 92 -12.37 31.23 -14.10
CA VAL A 92 -12.02 32.46 -14.81
C VAL A 92 -11.64 33.50 -13.77
N ARG A 93 -10.36 33.85 -13.73
CA ARG A 93 -9.83 34.85 -12.81
C ARG A 93 -9.86 36.22 -13.48
N VAL A 94 -10.37 37.23 -12.78
CA VAL A 94 -10.37 38.63 -13.24
C VAL A 94 -8.95 39.19 -13.31
N ARG A 95 -8.05 38.69 -12.46
CA ARG A 95 -6.64 39.04 -12.40
C ARG A 95 -5.81 37.80 -12.03
N GLN A 96 -4.60 37.69 -12.57
CA GLN A 96 -3.66 36.65 -12.13
C GLN A 96 -3.23 36.91 -10.68
N PRO A 97 -3.39 35.94 -9.76
CA PRO A 97 -2.98 36.10 -8.37
C PRO A 97 -1.47 36.36 -8.28
N VAL A 98 -1.06 37.26 -7.40
CA VAL A 98 0.36 37.48 -7.09
C VAL A 98 0.76 36.69 -5.85
N PRO A 99 2.06 36.39 -5.63
CA PRO A 99 2.51 35.64 -4.45
C PRO A 99 1.96 36.15 -3.11
N SER A 100 1.81 37.48 -2.96
CA SER A 100 1.28 38.11 -1.74
C SER A 100 -0.20 37.86 -1.48
N ASP A 101 -0.95 37.36 -2.46
CA ASP A 101 -2.37 37.05 -2.31
C ASP A 101 -2.58 35.64 -1.74
N TYR A 102 -1.54 34.80 -1.70
CA TYR A 102 -1.61 33.44 -1.21
C TYR A 102 -1.24 33.35 0.27
N GLN A 103 -2.10 32.69 1.03
CA GLN A 103 -1.88 32.34 2.43
C GLN A 103 -1.89 30.82 2.60
N ILE A 104 -0.92 30.30 3.33
CA ILE A 104 -0.91 28.88 3.72
C ILE A 104 -1.96 28.69 4.82
N VAL A 105 -3.00 27.92 4.52
CA VAL A 105 -4.05 27.56 5.48
C VAL A 105 -3.57 26.38 6.33
N MET A 106 -3.05 25.34 5.67
CA MET A 106 -2.51 24.17 6.35
C MET A 106 -1.57 23.40 5.44
N VAL A 107 -0.67 22.62 6.06
CA VAL A 107 0.19 21.64 5.39
C VAL A 107 -0.11 20.27 5.97
N PHE A 108 -0.36 19.28 5.11
CA PHE A 108 -0.67 17.92 5.50
C PHE A 108 -0.01 16.91 4.56
N GLN A 109 0.74 15.96 5.13
CA GLN A 109 1.36 14.84 4.40
C GLN A 109 2.12 15.22 3.10
N GLY A 110 2.83 16.35 3.11
CA GLY A 110 3.60 16.82 1.94
C GLY A 110 2.77 17.57 0.89
N GLU A 111 1.56 17.97 1.24
CA GLU A 111 0.70 18.83 0.45
C GLU A 111 0.32 20.09 1.24
N ALA A 112 0.04 21.18 0.54
CA ALA A 112 -0.37 22.43 1.16
C ALA A 112 -1.73 22.87 0.62
N LEU A 113 -2.55 23.44 1.49
CA LEU A 113 -3.74 24.20 1.10
C LEU A 113 -3.38 25.68 1.11
N LEU A 114 -3.42 26.29 -0.07
CA LEU A 114 -3.23 27.71 -0.27
C LEU A 114 -4.59 28.36 -0.43
N ALA A 115 -4.88 29.40 0.33
CA ALA A 115 -6.05 30.24 0.11
C ALA A 115 -5.61 31.55 -0.55
N THR A 116 -6.38 31.99 -1.54
CA THR A 116 -6.45 33.39 -1.91
C THR A 116 -7.74 33.99 -1.32
N ARG A 117 -8.09 35.22 -1.69
CA ARG A 117 -9.35 35.84 -1.26
C ARG A 117 -10.60 35.09 -1.74
N ASP A 118 -10.53 34.48 -2.92
CA ASP A 118 -11.70 33.95 -3.62
C ASP A 118 -11.63 32.43 -3.87
N GLU A 119 -10.45 31.81 -3.70
CA GLU A 119 -10.26 30.38 -3.98
C GLU A 119 -9.36 29.69 -2.96
N LEU A 120 -9.61 28.40 -2.77
CA LEU A 120 -8.76 27.50 -2.01
C LEU A 120 -8.19 26.45 -2.95
N VAL A 121 -6.86 26.40 -3.02
CA VAL A 121 -6.10 25.57 -3.96
C VAL A 121 -5.27 24.57 -3.17
N ARG A 122 -5.47 23.28 -3.46
CA ARG A 122 -4.62 22.20 -2.95
C ARG A 122 -3.45 21.99 -3.88
N VAL A 123 -2.24 22.03 -3.31
CA VAL A 123 -0.98 21.95 -4.07
C VAL A 123 -0.07 20.86 -3.53
N ARG A 124 0.66 20.22 -4.45
CA ARG A 124 1.69 19.22 -4.16
C ARG A 124 2.98 19.61 -4.86
N VAL A 125 4.11 19.09 -4.40
CA VAL A 125 5.40 19.20 -5.11
C VAL A 125 5.25 18.76 -6.57
N GLY A 126 5.73 19.59 -7.50
CA GLY A 126 5.58 19.42 -8.96
C GLY A 126 4.30 20.03 -9.55
N THR A 127 3.41 20.61 -8.74
CA THR A 127 2.22 21.31 -9.24
C THR A 127 2.59 22.74 -9.65
N VAL A 128 2.05 23.23 -10.78
CA VAL A 128 2.22 24.62 -11.21
C VAL A 128 1.05 25.46 -10.70
N VAL A 129 1.35 26.52 -9.96
CA VAL A 129 0.36 27.41 -9.37
C VAL A 129 0.47 28.80 -10.02
N PRO A 130 -0.64 29.40 -10.48
CA PRO A 130 -0.61 30.72 -11.12
C PRO A 130 0.02 31.78 -10.20
N GLY A 131 1.12 32.39 -10.64
CA GLY A 131 1.81 33.47 -9.91
C GLY A 131 2.85 33.02 -8.89
N LEU A 132 2.88 31.73 -8.50
CA LEU A 132 3.93 31.16 -7.64
C LEU A 132 4.92 30.29 -8.43
N GLY A 133 4.49 29.77 -9.59
CA GLY A 133 5.28 28.86 -10.42
C GLY A 133 5.15 27.40 -9.94
N GLU A 134 6.12 26.58 -10.29
CA GLU A 134 6.18 25.16 -9.87
C GLU A 134 6.52 25.05 -8.39
N ILE A 135 5.78 24.23 -7.64
CA ILE A 135 6.07 23.95 -6.24
C ILE A 135 7.26 22.98 -6.12
N LEU A 136 8.37 23.46 -5.55
CA LEU A 136 9.61 22.72 -5.41
C LEU A 136 9.66 21.93 -4.09
N SER A 137 9.21 22.52 -3.00
CA SER A 137 9.15 21.83 -1.70
C SER A 137 8.03 22.37 -0.81
N ILE A 138 7.52 21.48 0.04
CA ILE A 138 6.50 21.79 1.04
C ILE A 138 6.99 21.22 2.37
N GLU A 139 7.21 22.10 3.35
CA GLU A 139 7.67 21.75 4.69
C GLU A 139 6.62 22.18 5.70
N GLY A 140 6.05 21.22 6.44
CA GLY A 140 5.13 21.50 7.55
C GLY A 140 5.90 21.66 8.86
N THR A 141 5.60 22.71 9.62
CA THR A 141 6.10 22.93 10.98
C THR A 141 4.94 22.88 11.98
N SER A 142 5.24 22.79 13.28
CA SER A 142 4.20 22.77 14.33
C SER A 142 3.39 24.06 14.44
N THR A 143 3.89 25.15 13.85
CA THR A 143 3.26 26.49 13.85
C THR A 143 2.79 26.94 12.46
N GLY A 144 2.87 26.07 11.45
CA GLY A 144 2.41 26.34 10.09
C GLY A 144 3.21 25.58 9.03
N GLY A 145 3.68 26.27 8.00
CA GLY A 145 4.46 25.64 6.94
C GLY A 145 5.17 26.62 6.03
N THR A 146 6.15 26.10 5.31
CA THR A 146 6.90 26.79 4.26
C THR A 146 6.62 26.10 2.93
N VAL A 147 6.18 26.86 1.94
CA VAL A 147 5.99 26.37 0.56
C VAL A 147 6.97 27.12 -0.32
N LYS A 148 7.97 26.41 -0.87
CA LYS A 148 8.92 26.95 -1.83
C LYS A 148 8.42 26.66 -3.24
N ALA A 149 8.20 27.71 -4.00
CA ALA A 149 7.86 27.65 -5.41
C ALA A 149 8.97 28.31 -6.25
N ALA A 150 8.94 28.09 -7.56
CA ALA A 150 9.95 28.61 -8.49
C ALA A 150 10.10 30.14 -8.41
N ASP A 151 8.99 30.86 -8.28
CA ASP A 151 8.97 32.32 -8.33
C ASP A 151 8.85 32.99 -6.95
N ALA A 152 8.49 32.22 -5.90
CA ALA A 152 8.31 32.76 -4.55
C ALA A 152 8.40 31.69 -3.45
N THR A 153 8.74 32.11 -2.24
CA THR A 153 8.63 31.29 -1.03
C THR A 153 7.57 31.86 -0.11
N LEU A 154 6.56 31.06 0.20
CA LEU A 154 5.52 31.40 1.17
C LEU A 154 5.90 30.83 2.53
N THR A 155 5.79 31.67 3.56
CA THR A 155 5.90 31.25 4.95
C THR A 155 4.57 31.55 5.64
N SER A 156 4.09 30.60 6.44
CA SER A 156 2.93 30.84 7.29
C SER A 156 3.25 32.00 8.25
N ALA A 157 2.37 33.00 8.32
CA ALA A 157 2.43 33.97 9.40
C ALA A 157 2.28 33.21 10.71
N ALA A 158 3.35 33.19 11.53
CA ALA A 158 3.29 32.60 12.85
C ALA A 158 2.14 33.27 13.61
N THR A 159 1.10 32.50 13.93
CA THR A 159 0.06 32.94 14.86
C THR A 159 0.75 33.22 16.19
N ALA A 160 1.07 34.49 16.45
CA ALA A 160 1.40 34.95 17.77
C ALA A 160 0.16 34.72 18.62
N ALA A 161 0.18 33.67 19.43
CA ALA A 161 -0.84 33.40 20.42
C ALA A 161 -0.97 34.65 21.31
N LYS A 162 -2.17 35.21 21.34
CA LYS A 162 -2.57 36.25 22.28
C LYS A 162 -3.45 35.64 23.35
#